data_AF-A0A3P8NSC2-F1
#
_entry.id   AF-A0A3P8NSC2-F1
#
_cell.length_a   1.000
_cell.length_b   1.000
_cell.length_c   1.000
_cell.angle_alpha   90.00
_cell.angle_beta   90.00
_cell.angle_gamma   90.00
#
_symmetry.space_group_name_H-M   'P 1'
#
loop_
_entity.id
_entity.type
_entity.pdbx_description
1 polymer ?
#
loop_
_entity_poly.entity_id
_entity_poly.type
_entity_poly.pdbx_seq_one_letter_code
_entity_poly.pdbx_strand_id
1 'polypeptide(L)'
;MSPRISAFAWIGFYDDPYSWKWSMEGKLFYVGSTHEFLIWANGQPNNENTNEYCVALQGQTQMDDRPCGASYPFLCYNAKNTSYILVKESRSWSAAQSYCRTYHTDLTSIRSKEEKSNITLALNGSGVQYVWIGLYRDPWAFWSDNTTSTFTNWWSSQPDNFNSIEYCGAFNLMSGEWADGFCWLRLSFFCFRAVTKQTVVKMKLQSEADMHSTEIQQQVSQQLSGLMLSEGLTDFRIRWRKVQSYRDDQSKKQDVDGGCKTEV
;
A
#
# COMPACT_ATOMS: atom_id res chain seq x y z
N MET A 1 -36.61 -0.23 24.65
CA MET A 1 -36.14 -1.19 23.63
C MET A 1 -34.63 -1.13 23.63
N SER A 2 -33.94 -2.21 24.02
CA SER A 2 -32.48 -2.26 23.91
C SER A 2 -32.08 -2.15 22.44
N PRO A 3 -31.04 -1.38 22.08
CA PRO A 3 -30.58 -1.32 20.70
C PRO A 3 -30.14 -2.73 20.27
N ARG A 4 -30.61 -3.20 19.10
CA ARG A 4 -30.07 -4.42 18.49
C ARG A 4 -28.60 -4.13 18.16
N ILE A 5 -27.69 -4.62 18.99
CA ILE A 5 -26.26 -4.59 18.67
C ILE A 5 -26.08 -5.45 17.42
N SER A 6 -25.51 -4.86 16.37
CA SER A 6 -25.13 -5.59 15.17
C SER A 6 -24.17 -6.72 15.56
N ALA A 7 -24.36 -7.92 15.03
CA ALA A 7 -23.43 -9.04 15.25
C ALA A 7 -22.03 -8.79 14.66
N PHE A 8 -21.91 -7.78 13.80
CA PHE A 8 -20.68 -7.40 13.11
C PHE A 8 -20.27 -5.97 13.44
N ALA A 9 -18.96 -5.76 13.48
CA ALA A 9 -18.34 -4.45 13.56
C ALA A 9 -17.25 -4.31 12.50
N TRP A 10 -17.12 -3.14 11.88
CA TRP A 10 -16.06 -2.84 10.93
C TRP A 10 -14.68 -2.88 11.59
N ILE A 11 -13.73 -3.47 10.88
CA ILE A 11 -12.30 -3.40 11.17
C ILE A 11 -11.61 -2.61 10.05
N GLY A 12 -10.35 -2.21 10.25
CA GLY A 12 -9.61 -1.41 9.28
C GLY A 12 -9.22 -2.17 8.00
N PHE A 13 -9.71 -3.38 7.78
CA PHE A 13 -9.31 -4.22 6.66
C PHE A 13 -10.17 -3.93 5.44
N TYR A 14 -9.56 -3.79 4.25
CA TYR A 14 -10.30 -3.45 3.04
C TYR A 14 -9.62 -4.02 1.78
N ASP A 15 -10.40 -4.20 0.73
CA ASP A 15 -9.94 -4.49 -0.63
C ASP A 15 -10.22 -3.27 -1.52
N ASP A 16 -9.20 -2.72 -2.16
CA ASP A 16 -9.35 -1.65 -3.15
C ASP A 16 -9.20 -2.23 -4.56
N PRO A 17 -10.31 -2.39 -5.31
CA PRO A 17 -10.28 -2.98 -6.65
C PRO A 17 -9.53 -2.12 -7.68
N TYR A 18 -9.17 -0.88 -7.32
CA TYR A 18 -8.42 0.04 -8.18
C TYR A 18 -6.96 0.19 -7.75
N SER A 19 -6.53 -0.44 -6.66
CA SER A 19 -5.15 -0.38 -6.15
C SER A 19 -4.22 -1.38 -6.86
N TRP A 20 -3.94 -1.10 -8.12
CA TRP A 20 -3.03 -1.92 -8.94
C TRP A 20 -1.57 -1.51 -8.75
N LYS A 21 -0.68 -2.50 -8.71
CA LYS A 21 0.76 -2.33 -8.55
C LYS A 21 1.54 -3.02 -9.65
N TRP A 22 2.68 -2.43 -10.00
CA TRP A 22 3.63 -3.07 -10.91
C TRP A 22 4.62 -3.93 -10.13
N SER A 23 4.93 -5.12 -10.64
CA SER A 23 5.95 -6.02 -10.09
C SER A 23 7.36 -5.40 -9.99
N MET A 24 7.62 -4.37 -10.82
CA MET A 24 8.84 -3.58 -10.83
C MET A 24 8.73 -2.23 -10.08
N GLU A 25 7.62 -1.96 -9.40
CA GLU A 25 7.45 -0.73 -8.63
C GLU A 25 8.59 -0.55 -7.60
N GLY A 26 9.13 0.67 -7.52
CA GLY A 26 10.23 1.02 -6.62
C GLY A 26 11.64 0.52 -7.01
N LYS A 27 11.78 -0.32 -8.05
CA LYS A 27 13.08 -0.92 -8.43
C LYS A 27 13.83 -0.14 -9.52
N LEU A 28 13.15 0.71 -10.29
CA LEU A 28 13.72 1.60 -11.30
C LEU A 28 12.86 2.88 -11.34
N PHE A 29 13.44 4.02 -10.97
CA PHE A 29 12.84 5.36 -10.95
C PHE A 29 11.87 5.63 -12.11
N TYR A 30 10.57 5.87 -11.84
CA TYR A 30 9.71 6.84 -12.55
C TYR A 30 8.45 7.09 -11.70
N VAL A 31 8.42 8.24 -11.03
CA VAL A 31 7.25 8.78 -10.30
C VAL A 31 6.43 9.59 -11.29
N GLY A 32 5.14 9.27 -11.46
CA GLY A 32 4.24 10.02 -12.33
C GLY A 32 3.17 9.15 -12.97
N SER A 33 2.25 8.63 -12.16
CA SER A 33 1.11 7.84 -12.60
C SER A 33 0.04 8.73 -13.24
N THR A 34 0.11 8.95 -14.55
CA THR A 34 -1.14 9.14 -15.30
C THR A 34 -1.54 7.77 -15.86
N HIS A 35 -2.59 7.19 -15.29
CA HIS A 35 -3.20 5.92 -15.73
C HIS A 35 -3.82 6.03 -17.15
N GLU A 36 -3.61 7.16 -17.84
CA GLU A 36 -4.25 7.58 -19.08
C GLU A 36 -3.97 6.66 -20.28
N PHE A 37 -2.91 5.84 -20.22
CA PHE A 37 -2.56 4.91 -21.29
C PHE A 37 -2.89 3.43 -20.96
N LEU A 38 -3.37 3.15 -19.76
CA LEU A 38 -3.91 1.84 -19.38
C LEU A 38 -5.34 1.75 -19.92
N ILE A 39 -5.55 0.89 -20.92
CA ILE A 39 -6.87 0.73 -21.55
C ILE A 39 -7.39 -0.62 -21.10
N TRP A 40 -8.35 -0.63 -20.19
CA TRP A 40 -9.07 -1.83 -19.81
C TRP A 40 -10.00 -2.27 -20.94
N ALA A 41 -10.19 -3.58 -21.06
CA ALA A 41 -11.24 -4.13 -21.91
C ALA A 41 -12.61 -3.66 -21.41
N ASN A 42 -13.62 -3.70 -22.29
CA ASN A 42 -14.96 -3.26 -21.91
C ASN A 42 -15.50 -4.08 -20.73
N GLY A 43 -15.86 -3.41 -19.64
CA GLY A 43 -16.33 -4.05 -18.41
C GLY A 43 -15.23 -4.46 -17.43
N GLN A 44 -13.95 -4.20 -17.71
CA GLN A 44 -12.82 -4.51 -16.82
C GLN A 44 -12.27 -3.28 -16.06
N PRO A 45 -11.63 -3.48 -14.89
CA PRO A 45 -11.53 -4.75 -14.16
C PRO A 45 -12.84 -5.11 -13.45
N ASN A 46 -13.19 -6.40 -13.40
CA ASN A 46 -14.45 -6.88 -12.84
C ASN A 46 -14.29 -7.82 -11.64
N ASN A 47 -13.07 -8.26 -11.33
CA ASN A 47 -12.76 -9.22 -10.27
C ASN A 47 -13.68 -10.46 -10.28
N GLU A 48 -13.84 -11.13 -11.42
CA GLU A 48 -14.77 -12.25 -11.56
C GLU A 48 -14.46 -13.37 -10.54
N ASN A 49 -15.50 -13.91 -9.87
CA ASN A 49 -15.37 -14.96 -8.85
C ASN A 49 -14.34 -14.65 -7.75
N THR A 50 -14.07 -13.37 -7.52
CA THR A 50 -13.24 -12.86 -6.42
C THR A 50 -11.83 -13.42 -6.44
N ASN A 51 -11.28 -13.68 -7.63
CA ASN A 51 -9.96 -14.28 -7.78
C ASN A 51 -9.10 -13.70 -8.91
N GLU A 52 -9.56 -12.62 -9.56
CA GLU A 52 -8.88 -11.97 -10.68
C GLU A 52 -7.98 -10.83 -10.18
N TYR A 53 -6.80 -11.20 -9.71
CA TYR A 53 -5.85 -10.27 -9.09
C TYR A 53 -4.61 -9.98 -9.94
N CYS A 54 -4.52 -10.56 -11.14
CA CYS A 54 -3.38 -10.44 -12.03
C CYS A 54 -3.82 -10.01 -13.42
N VAL A 55 -3.03 -9.20 -14.14
CA VAL A 55 -3.48 -8.62 -15.41
C VAL A 55 -2.77 -9.25 -16.60
N ALA A 56 -3.55 -9.64 -17.60
CA ALA A 56 -3.08 -10.01 -18.92
C ALA A 56 -3.47 -8.94 -19.95
N LEU A 57 -2.67 -8.80 -21.02
CA LEU A 57 -3.12 -8.08 -22.21
C LEU A 57 -3.99 -9.00 -23.07
N GLN A 58 -5.23 -8.58 -23.32
CA GLN A 58 -6.15 -9.15 -24.29
C GLN A 58 -6.00 -8.46 -25.65
N GLY A 59 -5.86 -9.23 -26.72
CA GLY A 59 -5.79 -8.68 -28.08
C GLY A 59 -4.67 -7.65 -28.26
N GLN A 60 -3.55 -7.86 -27.53
CA GLN A 60 -2.31 -7.07 -27.57
C GLN A 60 -2.39 -5.64 -27.01
N THR A 61 -3.58 -5.13 -26.69
CA THR A 61 -3.78 -3.69 -26.43
C THR A 61 -4.63 -3.36 -25.22
N GLN A 62 -5.55 -4.25 -24.84
CA GLN A 62 -6.49 -4.04 -23.75
C GLN A 62 -6.09 -4.87 -22.53
N MET A 63 -6.38 -4.37 -21.33
CA MET A 63 -6.10 -5.03 -20.07
C MET A 63 -7.31 -5.83 -19.59
N ASP A 64 -7.03 -7.00 -19.05
CA ASP A 64 -8.02 -7.94 -18.53
C ASP A 64 -7.45 -8.49 -17.22
N ASP A 65 -8.11 -8.25 -16.10
CA ASP A 65 -7.81 -8.91 -14.84
C ASP A 65 -8.27 -10.36 -14.93
N ARG A 66 -7.41 -11.27 -14.49
CA ARG A 66 -7.56 -12.72 -14.69
C ARG A 66 -7.08 -13.46 -13.46
N PRO A 67 -7.51 -14.72 -13.26
CA PRO A 67 -7.10 -15.48 -12.10
C PRO A 67 -5.60 -15.71 -12.15
N CYS A 68 -4.87 -15.35 -11.10
CA CYS A 68 -3.40 -15.44 -11.09
C CYS A 68 -2.86 -16.86 -11.35
N GLY A 69 -3.68 -17.89 -11.06
CA GLY A 69 -3.39 -19.29 -11.34
C GLY A 69 -3.59 -19.72 -12.79
N ALA A 70 -4.26 -18.91 -13.62
CA ALA A 70 -4.44 -19.20 -15.05
C ALA A 70 -3.08 -19.21 -15.77
N SER A 71 -2.95 -20.08 -16.77
CA SER A 71 -1.69 -20.26 -17.49
C SER A 71 -1.73 -19.58 -18.85
N TYR A 72 -0.92 -18.54 -19.02
CA TYR A 72 -0.78 -17.80 -20.27
C TYR A 72 0.70 -17.65 -20.67
N PRO A 73 0.98 -17.46 -21.97
CA PRO A 73 2.22 -16.81 -22.41
C PRO A 73 2.44 -15.49 -21.67
N PHE A 74 3.67 -15.00 -21.65
CA PHE A 74 4.00 -13.83 -20.83
C PHE A 74 5.09 -12.98 -21.43
N LEU A 75 5.09 -11.70 -21.05
CA LEU A 75 6.00 -10.71 -21.60
C LEU A 75 7.01 -10.28 -20.56
N CYS A 76 8.28 -10.61 -20.78
CA CYS A 76 9.37 -10.16 -19.92
C CYS A 76 9.93 -8.83 -20.42
N TYR A 77 10.33 -7.98 -19.49
CA TYR A 77 11.15 -6.80 -19.76
C TYR A 77 12.62 -7.12 -19.48
N ASN A 78 13.51 -6.63 -20.33
CA ASN A 78 14.95 -6.69 -20.13
C ASN A 78 15.53 -5.28 -20.10
N ALA A 79 15.93 -4.84 -18.92
CA ALA A 79 16.48 -3.50 -18.68
C ALA A 79 17.85 -3.28 -19.33
N LYS A 80 18.61 -4.33 -19.67
CA LYS A 80 19.95 -4.19 -20.26
C LYS A 80 19.91 -3.58 -21.66
N ASN A 81 18.86 -3.86 -22.42
CA ASN A 81 18.69 -3.42 -23.80
C ASN A 81 17.31 -2.81 -24.07
N THR A 82 16.55 -2.51 -23.01
CA THR A 82 15.20 -1.93 -23.08
C THR A 82 14.28 -2.70 -24.04
N SER A 83 14.30 -4.03 -23.96
CA SER A 83 13.53 -4.90 -24.86
C SER A 83 12.39 -5.65 -24.16
N TYR A 84 11.39 -6.02 -24.96
CA TYR A 84 10.20 -6.75 -24.54
C TYR A 84 10.21 -8.12 -25.20
N ILE A 85 10.19 -9.17 -24.40
CA ILE A 85 10.46 -10.54 -24.84
C ILE A 85 9.20 -11.37 -24.61
N LEU A 86 8.54 -11.76 -25.69
CA LEU A 86 7.40 -12.67 -25.62
C LEU A 86 7.89 -14.10 -25.39
N VAL A 87 7.52 -14.68 -24.25
CA VAL A 87 7.74 -16.08 -23.94
C VAL A 87 6.43 -16.83 -24.19
N LYS A 88 6.44 -17.78 -25.14
CA LYS A 88 5.24 -18.54 -25.55
C LYS A 88 4.89 -19.71 -24.63
N GLU A 89 5.63 -19.91 -23.55
CA GLU A 89 5.31 -20.91 -22.54
C GLU A 89 4.12 -20.46 -21.68
N SER A 90 3.14 -21.33 -21.49
CA SER A 90 2.00 -21.05 -20.62
C SER A 90 2.36 -21.27 -19.14
N ARG A 91 2.33 -20.21 -18.34
CA ARG A 91 2.65 -20.26 -16.90
C ARG A 91 1.65 -19.44 -16.09
N SER A 92 1.48 -19.78 -14.80
CA SER A 92 0.79 -18.91 -13.85
C SER A 92 1.53 -17.57 -13.72
N TRP A 93 0.84 -16.52 -13.25
CA TRP A 93 1.44 -15.19 -13.17
C TRP A 93 2.73 -15.18 -12.31
N SER A 94 2.71 -15.86 -11.16
CA SER A 94 3.87 -15.96 -10.28
C SER A 94 5.02 -16.76 -10.90
N ALA A 95 4.73 -17.84 -11.63
CA ALA A 95 5.73 -18.63 -12.33
C ALA A 95 6.32 -17.87 -13.52
N ALA A 96 5.52 -17.09 -14.24
CA ALA A 96 5.96 -16.19 -15.30
C ALA A 96 6.89 -15.08 -14.76
N GLN A 97 6.53 -14.47 -13.63
CA GLN A 97 7.37 -13.48 -12.94
C GLN A 97 8.73 -14.09 -12.54
N SER A 98 8.70 -15.27 -11.93
CA SER A 98 9.93 -15.97 -11.54
C SER A 98 10.81 -16.27 -12.76
N TYR A 99 10.21 -16.69 -13.88
CA TYR A 99 10.94 -16.89 -15.13
C TYR A 99 11.61 -15.59 -15.58
N CYS A 100 10.86 -14.49 -15.68
CA CYS A 100 11.40 -13.23 -16.15
C CYS A 100 12.52 -12.70 -15.25
N ARG A 101 12.42 -12.87 -13.92
CA ARG A 101 13.49 -12.50 -12.97
C ARG A 101 14.72 -13.38 -13.07
N THR A 102 14.56 -14.62 -13.53
CA THR A 102 15.67 -15.57 -13.70
C THR A 102 16.45 -15.29 -14.98
N TYR A 103 15.76 -15.04 -16.08
CA TYR A 103 16.38 -14.94 -17.42
C TYR A 103 16.49 -13.51 -17.95
N HIS A 104 15.73 -12.56 -17.39
CA HIS A 104 15.61 -11.18 -17.83
C HIS A 104 15.60 -10.23 -16.63
N THR A 105 14.73 -9.20 -16.60
CA THR A 105 14.60 -8.30 -15.45
C THR A 105 13.36 -8.63 -14.62
N ASP A 106 12.17 -8.53 -15.21
CA ASP A 106 10.89 -8.88 -14.57
C ASP A 106 9.79 -9.01 -15.63
N LEU A 107 8.55 -9.27 -15.21
CA LEU A 107 7.40 -9.07 -16.10
C LEU A 107 7.29 -7.61 -16.53
N THR A 108 6.84 -7.41 -17.76
CA THR A 108 6.74 -6.10 -18.37
C THR A 108 5.78 -5.17 -17.64
N SER A 109 6.23 -3.95 -17.40
CA SER A 109 5.37 -2.82 -17.04
C SER A 109 4.96 -2.01 -18.26
N ILE A 110 3.83 -1.34 -18.21
CA ILE A 110 3.48 -0.30 -19.20
C ILE A 110 3.50 1.02 -18.44
N ARG A 111 4.51 1.86 -18.69
CA ARG A 111 4.71 3.14 -18.00
C ARG A 111 4.68 4.36 -18.92
N SER A 112 4.64 4.14 -20.23
CA SER A 112 4.49 5.21 -21.22
C SER A 112 3.82 4.72 -22.51
N LYS A 113 3.40 5.66 -23.36
CA LYS A 113 2.83 5.36 -24.68
C LYS A 113 3.86 4.67 -25.59
N GLU A 114 5.12 5.06 -25.49
CA GLU A 114 6.24 4.46 -26.23
C GLU A 114 6.46 3.01 -25.80
N GLU A 115 6.43 2.72 -24.49
CA GLU A 115 6.50 1.35 -23.99
C GLU A 115 5.33 0.52 -24.52
N LYS A 116 4.11 1.05 -24.45
CA LYS A 116 2.91 0.39 -25.00
C LYS A 116 3.04 0.08 -26.48
N SER A 117 3.59 1.01 -27.27
CA SER A 117 3.81 0.82 -28.71
C SER A 117 4.84 -0.28 -28.97
N ASN A 118 5.96 -0.28 -28.25
CA ASN A 118 7.00 -1.30 -28.38
C ASN A 118 6.50 -2.70 -27.98
N ILE A 119 5.69 -2.79 -26.93
CA ILE A 119 5.01 -4.03 -26.51
C ILE A 119 4.07 -4.52 -27.60
N THR A 120 3.24 -3.64 -28.15
CA THR A 120 2.30 -3.98 -29.24
C THR A 120 3.07 -4.53 -30.45
N LEU A 121 4.20 -3.90 -30.81
CA LEU A 121 5.08 -4.38 -31.88
C LEU A 121 5.68 -5.77 -31.57
N ALA A 122 6.10 -6.01 -30.33
CA ALA A 122 6.61 -7.31 -29.89
C ALA A 122 5.55 -8.43 -29.93
N LEU A 123 4.27 -8.07 -29.82
CA LEU A 123 3.14 -9.01 -29.89
C LEU A 123 2.55 -9.15 -31.30
N ASN A 124 2.88 -8.26 -32.23
CA ASN A 124 2.31 -8.26 -33.57
C ASN A 124 2.60 -9.59 -34.31
N GLY A 125 1.57 -10.17 -34.92
CA GLY A 125 1.68 -11.45 -35.64
C GLY A 125 1.99 -12.68 -34.76
N SER A 126 2.03 -12.54 -33.44
CA SER A 126 2.38 -13.65 -32.53
C SER A 126 1.34 -14.75 -32.43
N GLY A 127 0.06 -14.43 -32.70
CA GLY A 127 -1.09 -15.31 -32.61
C GLY A 127 -1.59 -15.57 -31.18
N VAL A 128 -1.02 -14.92 -30.15
CA VAL A 128 -1.45 -15.11 -28.76
C VAL A 128 -2.62 -14.18 -28.41
N GLN A 129 -3.62 -14.73 -27.70
CA GLN A 129 -4.80 -13.96 -27.29
C GLN A 129 -4.56 -13.20 -25.98
N TYR A 130 -3.88 -13.84 -25.03
CA TYR A 130 -3.59 -13.34 -23.70
C TYR A 130 -2.10 -13.45 -23.39
N VAL A 131 -1.53 -12.40 -22.80
CA VAL A 131 -0.16 -12.41 -22.27
C VAL A 131 -0.08 -11.79 -20.89
N TRP A 132 0.55 -12.47 -19.93
CA TRP A 132 0.79 -11.87 -18.63
C TRP A 132 1.72 -10.67 -18.73
N ILE A 133 1.36 -9.62 -17.99
CA ILE A 133 2.20 -8.45 -17.72
C ILE A 133 2.39 -8.30 -16.21
N GLY A 134 3.25 -7.37 -15.81
CA GLY A 134 3.66 -7.20 -14.42
C GLY A 134 2.66 -6.48 -13.52
N LEU A 135 1.44 -6.19 -13.99
CA LEU A 135 0.40 -5.52 -13.20
C LEU A 135 -0.38 -6.56 -12.39
N TYR A 136 -0.51 -6.32 -11.10
CA TYR A 136 -1.22 -7.19 -10.16
C TYR A 136 -1.80 -6.34 -9.02
N ARG A 137 -2.69 -6.93 -8.23
CA ARG A 137 -3.14 -6.38 -6.96
C ARG A 137 -2.99 -7.41 -5.86
N ASP A 138 -2.90 -6.91 -4.65
CA ASP A 138 -2.81 -7.72 -3.44
C ASP A 138 -4.06 -7.43 -2.61
N PRO A 139 -5.16 -8.17 -2.83
CA PRO A 139 -6.42 -7.95 -2.14
C PRO A 139 -6.20 -8.21 -0.65
N TRP A 140 -6.84 -7.41 0.20
CA TRP A 140 -6.74 -7.61 1.65
C TRP A 140 -5.30 -7.54 2.19
N ALA A 141 -4.39 -6.87 1.47
CA ALA A 141 -3.01 -6.71 1.93
C ALA A 141 -2.86 -5.58 2.95
N PHE A 142 -3.77 -4.60 2.89
CA PHE A 142 -3.65 -3.34 3.60
C PHE A 142 -4.75 -3.14 4.64
N TRP A 143 -4.33 -2.56 5.75
CA TRP A 143 -5.21 -1.95 6.73
C TRP A 143 -5.40 -0.46 6.41
N SER A 144 -6.43 0.15 6.96
CA SER A 144 -6.80 1.55 6.75
C SER A 144 -5.75 2.55 7.23
N ASP A 145 -4.77 2.10 7.99
CA ASP A 145 -3.57 2.86 8.39
C ASP A 145 -2.36 2.64 7.45
N ASN A 146 -2.58 1.98 6.31
CA ASN A 146 -1.60 1.63 5.28
C ASN A 146 -0.52 0.63 5.75
N THR A 147 -0.76 -0.08 6.87
CA THR A 147 0.08 -1.20 7.31
C THR A 147 -0.33 -2.50 6.63
N THR A 148 0.56 -3.49 6.62
CA THR A 148 0.30 -4.83 6.06
C THR A 148 0.42 -5.90 7.14
N SER A 149 -0.33 -7.00 7.00
CA SER A 149 -0.27 -8.16 7.88
C SER A 149 -0.53 -9.44 7.09
N THR A 150 0.22 -10.50 7.39
CA THR A 150 -0.03 -11.84 6.83
C THR A 150 -1.03 -12.65 7.66
N PHE A 151 -1.41 -12.16 8.84
CA PHE A 151 -2.41 -12.81 9.69
C PHE A 151 -3.82 -12.48 9.21
N THR A 152 -4.62 -13.51 8.96
CA THR A 152 -6.04 -13.41 8.70
C THR A 152 -6.82 -14.39 9.57
N ASN A 153 -8.04 -14.03 9.96
CA ASN A 153 -8.95 -14.91 10.70
C ASN A 153 -10.31 -15.01 9.98
N TRP A 154 -10.26 -15.26 8.67
CA TRP A 154 -11.46 -15.38 7.85
C TRP A 154 -12.37 -16.52 8.34
N TRP A 155 -13.66 -16.24 8.34
CA TRP A 155 -14.67 -17.28 8.50
C TRP A 155 -14.62 -18.24 7.31
N SER A 156 -15.11 -19.47 7.49
CA SER A 156 -15.15 -20.46 6.42
C SER A 156 -15.83 -19.89 5.17
N SER A 157 -15.18 -20.06 4.03
CA SER A 157 -15.63 -19.57 2.72
C SER A 157 -15.59 -18.05 2.52
N GLN A 158 -14.95 -17.30 3.42
CA GLN A 158 -14.69 -15.87 3.27
C GLN A 158 -13.21 -15.60 2.95
N PRO A 159 -12.87 -14.47 2.33
CA PRO A 159 -13.79 -13.50 1.73
C PRO A 159 -14.43 -14.08 0.46
N ASP A 160 -15.73 -13.85 0.25
CA ASP A 160 -16.46 -14.33 -0.93
C ASP A 160 -16.87 -13.24 -1.90
N ASN A 161 -16.51 -11.98 -1.59
CA ASN A 161 -16.80 -10.73 -2.29
C ASN A 161 -18.14 -10.80 -3.06
N PHE A 162 -19.21 -11.00 -2.29
CA PHE A 162 -20.53 -11.29 -2.81
C PHE A 162 -21.03 -10.19 -3.77
N ASN A 163 -21.56 -10.59 -4.93
CA ASN A 163 -21.92 -9.71 -6.05
C ASN A 163 -20.77 -8.79 -6.56
N SER A 164 -19.51 -9.14 -6.28
CA SER A 164 -18.33 -8.34 -6.62
C SER A 164 -18.35 -6.91 -6.07
N ILE A 165 -18.96 -6.69 -4.91
CA ILE A 165 -19.13 -5.34 -4.31
C ILE A 165 -18.89 -5.30 -2.79
N GLU A 166 -18.26 -6.31 -2.21
CA GLU A 166 -17.92 -6.40 -0.78
C GLU A 166 -16.42 -6.15 -0.58
N TYR A 167 -16.09 -4.90 -0.30
CA TYR A 167 -14.72 -4.40 -0.25
C TYR A 167 -14.25 -4.03 1.17
N CYS A 168 -15.08 -4.26 2.18
CA CYS A 168 -14.79 -3.90 3.57
C CYS A 168 -14.81 -5.14 4.48
N GLY A 169 -13.81 -5.26 5.36
CA GLY A 169 -13.71 -6.35 6.33
C GLY A 169 -14.50 -6.07 7.60
N ALA A 170 -15.39 -6.99 7.96
CA ALA A 170 -16.16 -6.98 9.20
C ALA A 170 -15.71 -8.10 10.14
N PHE A 171 -15.67 -7.78 11.43
CA PHE A 171 -15.40 -8.71 12.51
C PHE A 171 -16.70 -9.17 13.14
N ASN A 172 -16.90 -10.49 13.24
CA ASN A 172 -18.02 -11.08 13.96
C ASN A 172 -17.78 -11.02 15.47
N LEU A 173 -18.61 -10.29 16.19
CA LEU A 173 -18.47 -10.07 17.64
C LEU A 173 -18.67 -11.34 18.49
N MET A 174 -19.25 -12.40 17.93
CA MET A 174 -19.51 -13.66 18.64
C MET A 174 -18.43 -14.71 18.38
N SER A 175 -18.02 -14.92 17.13
CA SER A 175 -17.01 -15.94 16.78
C SER A 175 -15.57 -15.42 16.76
N GLY A 176 -15.39 -14.11 16.59
CA GLY A 176 -14.08 -13.49 16.39
C GLY A 176 -13.51 -13.65 14.97
N GLU A 177 -14.25 -14.30 14.08
CA GLU A 177 -13.89 -14.50 12.68
C GLU A 177 -14.27 -13.29 11.83
N TRP A 178 -13.68 -13.20 10.64
CA TRP A 178 -13.83 -12.08 9.73
C TRP A 178 -14.67 -12.48 8.51
N ALA A 179 -15.41 -11.53 7.97
CA ALA A 179 -16.13 -11.64 6.71
C ALA A 179 -15.91 -10.35 5.91
N ASP A 180 -15.93 -10.41 4.60
CA ASP A 180 -16.13 -9.21 3.81
C ASP A 180 -17.59 -8.79 3.81
N GLY A 181 -17.83 -7.54 3.43
CA GLY A 181 -19.15 -6.96 3.48
C GLY A 181 -19.24 -5.67 2.68
N PHE A 182 -20.48 -5.28 2.40
CA PHE A 182 -20.74 -4.04 1.67
C PHE A 182 -20.34 -2.82 2.51
N CYS A 183 -19.40 -2.03 2.02
CA CYS A 183 -18.85 -0.87 2.71
C CYS A 183 -19.91 0.18 3.14
N TRP A 184 -21.08 0.21 2.51
CA TRP A 184 -22.16 1.14 2.86
C TRP A 184 -23.03 0.69 4.04
N LEU A 185 -22.82 -0.51 4.60
CA LEU A 185 -23.53 -0.94 5.80
C LEU A 185 -23.15 -0.08 7.01
N ARG A 186 -24.15 0.28 7.80
CA ARG A 186 -23.98 1.04 9.04
C ARG A 186 -23.73 0.08 10.20
N LEU A 187 -22.47 -0.29 10.40
CA LEU A 187 -22.03 -1.13 11.52
C LEU A 187 -21.29 -0.29 12.56
N SER A 188 -21.23 -0.81 13.80
CA SER A 188 -20.26 -0.34 14.79
C SER A 188 -18.83 -0.57 14.27
N PHE A 189 -17.82 0.07 14.84
CA PHE A 189 -16.44 -0.07 14.39
C PHE A 189 -15.46 0.06 15.55
N PHE A 190 -14.26 -0.48 15.37
CA PHE A 190 -13.18 -0.37 16.34
C PHE A 190 -12.24 0.79 15.98
N CYS A 191 -11.80 1.55 16.98
CA CYS A 191 -10.72 2.52 16.84
C CYS A 191 -9.45 1.97 17.48
N PHE A 192 -8.34 2.08 16.75
CA PHE A 192 -7.02 1.84 17.31
C PHE A 192 -6.26 3.16 17.40
N ARG A 193 -5.64 3.42 18.54
CA ARG A 193 -4.69 4.52 18.71
C ARG A 193 -3.33 3.91 18.99
N ALA A 194 -2.47 3.92 17.97
CA ALA A 194 -1.09 3.49 18.15
C ALA A 194 -0.42 4.32 19.25
N VAL A 195 0.19 3.66 20.23
CA VAL A 195 1.10 4.32 21.16
C VAL A 195 2.40 4.54 20.40
N THR A 196 2.54 5.69 19.74
CA THR A 196 3.80 6.06 19.09
C THR A 196 4.84 6.29 20.18
N LYS A 197 5.89 5.45 20.21
CA LYS A 197 7.04 5.69 21.07
C LYS A 197 7.77 6.91 20.54
N GLN A 198 7.61 8.04 21.20
CA GLN A 198 8.38 9.24 20.89
C GLN A 198 9.81 9.06 21.38
N THR A 199 10.75 8.95 20.45
CA THR A 199 12.17 8.99 20.78
C THR A 199 12.61 10.44 20.93
N VAL A 200 12.87 10.86 22.17
CA VAL A 200 13.39 12.21 22.44
C VAL A 200 14.90 12.17 22.46
N VAL A 201 15.52 12.68 21.40
CA VAL A 201 16.97 12.90 21.35
C VAL A 201 17.26 14.29 21.92
N LYS A 202 18.02 14.34 23.02
CA LYS A 202 18.50 15.61 23.60
C LYS A 202 19.92 15.88 23.10
N MET A 203 20.08 16.94 22.32
CA MET A 203 21.39 17.41 21.86
C MET A 203 21.78 18.66 22.64
N LYS A 204 23.04 18.71 23.11
CA LYS A 204 23.61 19.92 23.70
C LYS A 204 24.53 20.56 22.67
N LEU A 205 24.24 21.80 22.32
CA LEU A 205 25.04 22.58 21.39
C LEU A 205 25.93 23.54 22.17
N GLN A 206 27.20 23.62 21.78
CA GLN A 206 28.16 24.57 22.33
C GLN A 206 28.82 25.29 21.15
N SER A 207 28.77 26.61 21.18
CA SER A 207 29.29 27.48 20.12
C SER A 207 29.73 28.79 20.74
N GLU A 208 30.64 29.50 20.07
CA GLU A 208 31.06 30.84 20.43
C GLU A 208 30.00 31.90 20.13
N ALA A 209 29.04 31.58 19.25
CA ALA A 209 27.93 32.46 18.90
C ALA A 209 26.82 32.44 19.98
N ASP A 210 26.04 33.52 20.08
CA ASP A 210 24.94 33.62 21.03
C ASP A 210 23.77 32.70 20.66
N MET A 211 23.69 31.56 21.33
CA MET A 211 22.62 30.56 21.12
C MET A 211 21.25 31.02 21.65
N HIS A 212 21.13 32.22 22.23
CA HIS A 212 19.86 32.82 22.62
C HIS A 212 19.24 33.74 21.54
N SER A 213 20.00 34.10 20.50
CA SER A 213 19.46 34.81 19.34
C SER A 213 18.41 33.97 18.62
N THR A 214 17.27 34.61 18.31
CA THR A 214 16.17 34.01 17.56
C THR A 214 16.60 33.60 16.15
N GLU A 215 17.45 34.39 15.51
CA GLU A 215 17.96 34.17 14.16
C GLU A 215 18.86 32.93 14.13
N ILE A 216 19.76 32.81 15.11
CA ILE A 216 20.66 31.66 15.22
C ILE A 216 19.86 30.38 15.55
N GLN A 217 18.91 30.45 16.48
CA GLN A 217 18.05 29.31 16.81
C GLN A 217 17.22 28.84 15.60
N GLN A 218 16.70 29.77 14.80
CA GLN A 218 15.97 29.45 13.57
C GLN A 218 16.88 28.81 12.54
N GLN A 219 18.06 29.37 12.30
CA GLN A 219 19.01 28.84 11.31
C GLN A 219 19.44 27.40 11.67
N VAL A 220 19.78 27.16 12.93
CA VAL A 220 20.17 25.82 13.41
C VAL A 220 18.99 24.83 13.33
N SER A 221 17.78 25.25 13.71
CA SER A 221 16.58 24.41 13.54
C SER A 221 16.32 24.03 12.08
N GLN A 222 16.48 24.98 11.15
CA GLN A 222 16.29 24.74 9.72
C GLN A 222 17.32 23.74 9.18
N GLN A 223 18.60 23.92 9.52
CA GLN A 223 19.65 22.99 9.09
C GLN A 223 19.42 21.58 9.65
N LEU A 224 19.10 21.47 10.94
CA LEU A 224 18.81 20.17 11.57
C LEU A 224 17.57 19.54 10.95
N SER A 225 16.53 20.33 10.61
CA SER A 225 15.36 19.84 9.89
C SER A 225 15.73 19.28 8.50
N GLY A 226 16.60 19.96 7.76
CA GLY A 226 17.07 19.50 6.45
C GLY A 226 17.82 18.17 6.53
N LEU A 227 18.68 18.01 7.54
CA LEU A 227 19.39 16.76 7.81
C LEU A 227 18.45 15.61 8.17
N MET A 228 17.44 15.85 9.01
CA MET A 228 16.48 14.80 9.37
C MET A 228 15.68 14.33 8.15
N LEU A 229 15.28 15.26 7.27
CA LEU A 229 14.59 14.95 6.02
C LEU A 229 15.49 14.16 5.05
N SER A 230 16.78 14.48 4.93
CA SER A 230 17.70 13.74 4.05
C SER A 230 17.93 12.29 4.50
N GLU A 231 17.84 12.03 5.81
CA GLU A 231 17.90 10.68 6.38
C GLU A 231 16.54 9.94 6.34
N GLY A 232 15.52 10.52 5.70
CA GLY A 232 14.20 9.90 5.50
C GLY A 232 13.25 10.02 6.71
N LEU A 233 13.58 10.81 7.72
CA LEU A 233 12.67 11.09 8.84
C LEU A 233 11.67 12.17 8.43
N THR A 234 10.38 11.84 8.42
CA THR A 234 9.31 12.74 7.94
C THR A 234 8.36 13.21 9.04
N ASP A 235 8.27 12.50 10.17
CA ASP A 235 7.45 12.86 11.34
C ASP A 235 8.34 13.21 12.54
N PHE A 236 8.82 14.46 12.59
CA PHE A 236 9.63 14.96 13.70
C PHE A 236 9.29 16.40 14.07
N ARG A 237 9.61 16.80 15.31
CA ARG A 237 9.47 18.19 15.79
C ARG A 237 10.70 18.62 16.58
N ILE A 238 11.34 19.69 16.13
CA ILE A 238 12.49 20.30 16.80
C ILE A 238 11.99 21.37 17.78
N ARG A 239 12.51 21.37 19.02
CA ARG A 239 12.19 22.37 20.04
C ARG A 239 13.46 22.80 20.78
N TRP A 240 13.67 24.11 20.90
CA TRP A 240 14.66 24.66 21.81
C TRP A 240 14.19 24.56 23.25
N ARG A 241 15.04 24.05 24.14
CA ARG A 241 14.80 24.03 25.58
C ARG A 241 15.88 24.82 26.27
N LYS A 242 15.50 25.83 27.06
CA LYS A 242 16.42 26.47 28.00
C LYS A 242 16.76 25.47 29.09
N VAL A 243 18.05 25.24 29.33
CA VAL A 243 18.48 24.44 30.47
C VAL A 243 18.38 25.34 31.70
N GLN A 244 17.24 25.29 32.40
CA GLN A 244 17.12 25.86 33.74
C GLN A 244 17.90 24.99 34.73
N SER A 245 18.62 25.63 35.67
CA SER A 245 19.41 24.94 36.68
C SER A 245 18.52 24.05 37.57
N TYR A 246 19.09 22.95 38.08
CA TYR A 246 18.47 21.82 38.79
C TYR A 246 17.51 22.11 39.98
N ARG A 247 17.25 23.36 40.39
CA ARG A 247 16.52 23.66 41.63
C ARG A 247 14.99 23.69 41.53
N ASP A 248 14.39 23.77 40.34
CA ASP A 248 12.94 24.04 40.24
C ASP A 248 12.06 22.80 39.91
N ASP A 249 12.67 21.65 39.57
CA ASP A 249 11.97 20.47 39.02
C ASP A 249 11.25 19.60 40.08
N GLN A 250 11.33 19.94 41.37
CA GLN A 250 10.58 19.24 42.43
C GLN A 250 9.16 19.81 42.66
N SER A 251 8.82 20.96 42.10
CA SER A 251 7.53 21.63 42.35
C SER A 251 6.37 21.20 41.43
N LYS A 252 6.61 20.32 40.44
CA LYS A 252 5.60 19.96 39.42
C LYS A 252 5.26 18.47 39.31
N LYS A 253 5.50 17.68 40.37
CA LYS A 253 5.19 16.23 40.40
C LYS A 253 3.96 15.85 41.24
N GLN A 254 3.11 16.80 41.60
CA GLN A 254 1.76 16.50 42.11
C GLN A 254 0.74 17.05 41.12
N ASP A 255 -0.34 16.28 40.93
CA ASP A 255 -1.48 16.51 40.03
C ASP A 255 -1.33 16.03 38.58
N VAL A 256 -1.36 14.70 38.38
CA VAL A 256 -2.27 14.05 37.41
C VAL A 256 -2.56 12.63 37.90
N ASP A 257 -3.46 12.47 38.86
CA ASP A 257 -4.27 11.24 38.95
C ASP A 257 -5.69 11.62 38.56
N GLY A 258 -6.07 11.23 37.36
CA GLY A 258 -7.33 11.59 36.72
C GLY A 258 -7.90 10.36 36.04
N GLY A 259 -8.58 9.54 36.84
CA GLY A 259 -9.18 8.28 36.42
C GLY A 259 -10.12 8.41 35.22
N CYS A 260 -10.14 7.34 34.42
CA CYS A 260 -11.15 7.10 33.40
C CYS A 260 -12.57 7.25 33.99
N LYS A 261 -13.34 8.19 33.44
CA LYS A 261 -14.81 8.17 33.56
C LYS A 261 -15.39 7.50 32.33
N THR A 262 -16.01 6.35 32.54
CA THR A 262 -16.99 5.76 31.64
C THR A 262 -18.35 6.37 31.96
N GLU A 263 -18.99 7.00 30.98
CA GLU A 263 -20.42 7.31 31.06
C GLU A 263 -21.21 6.23 30.33
N VAL A 264 -22.34 5.86 30.94
CA VAL A 264 -23.29 4.80 30.60
C VAL A 264 -24.24 5.27 29.50
#